data_AF-A0A2E9BZL0-F1
#
_entry.id   AF-A0A2E9BZL0-F1
#
_cell.length_a   1.000
_cell.length_b   1.000
_cell.length_c   1.000
_cell.angle_alpha   90.00
_cell.angle_beta   90.00
_cell.angle_gamma   90.00
#
_symmetry.space_group_name_H-M   'P 1'
#
loop_
_entity.id
_entity.type
_entity.pdbx_description
1 polymer ?
#
loop_
_entity_poly.entity_id
_entity_poly.type
_entity_poly.pdbx_seq_one_letter_code
_entity_poly.pdbx_strand_id
1 'polypeptide(L)'
;MKTKPLIPLLDYLRIHAVIRSVLDSVDAHTAHACMFFSIAGAAILREFYKKDAVQLAGAAFFLVNEQQRNVISFATLTEGQVQSSDTSFHAWIQCDEYVIDFMAPMFPEACTSAGHPFIAPRRMFQKKWADMAPSHEHLDQEGDFHLVPNPELTVNLRQSFLKKPAGADLVNVCLHWYRRPPKSILPELRMQNDLGEVTRIKLNNSAVSGAW
;
A
#
# COMPACT_ATOMS: atom_id res chain seq x y z
N MET A 1 -18.92 -16.48 7.04
CA MET A 1 -18.40 -17.05 5.78
C MET A 1 -17.06 -16.40 5.49
N LYS A 2 -16.01 -17.16 5.14
CA LYS A 2 -14.73 -16.54 4.73
C LYS A 2 -14.97 -15.78 3.43
N THR A 3 -14.86 -14.46 3.46
CA THR A 3 -14.98 -13.61 2.28
C THR A 3 -13.88 -13.99 1.29
N LYS A 4 -14.28 -14.31 0.05
CA LYS A 4 -13.31 -14.58 -1.01
C LYS A 4 -12.58 -13.28 -1.33
N PRO A 5 -11.25 -13.24 -1.37
CA PRO A 5 -10.53 -12.02 -1.71
C PRO A 5 -10.71 -11.68 -3.20
N LEU A 6 -10.60 -10.39 -3.57
CA LEU A 6 -10.66 -9.94 -4.96
C LEU A 6 -9.52 -10.53 -5.80
N ILE A 7 -8.31 -10.56 -5.23
CA ILE A 7 -7.15 -11.27 -5.76
C ILE A 7 -6.62 -12.29 -4.73
N PRO A 8 -6.12 -13.46 -5.16
CA PRO A 8 -5.52 -14.43 -4.24
C PRO A 8 -4.35 -13.85 -3.44
N LEU A 9 -4.08 -14.42 -2.26
CA LEU A 9 -2.96 -14.01 -1.40
C LEU A 9 -1.62 -14.08 -2.17
N LEU A 10 -1.38 -15.12 -2.95
CA LEU A 10 -0.15 -15.25 -3.75
C LEU A 10 0.02 -14.09 -4.73
N ASP A 11 -1.06 -13.72 -5.42
CA ASP A 11 -1.11 -12.64 -6.40
C ASP A 11 -0.82 -11.29 -5.72
N TYR A 12 -1.47 -11.06 -4.56
CA TYR A 12 -1.24 -9.88 -3.73
C TYR A 12 0.23 -9.78 -3.29
N LEU A 13 0.81 -10.87 -2.79
CA LEU A 13 2.19 -10.89 -2.30
C LEU A 13 3.20 -10.67 -3.42
N ARG A 14 2.92 -11.18 -4.63
CA ARG A 14 3.75 -10.90 -5.80
C ARG A 14 3.70 -9.42 -6.19
N ILE A 15 2.53 -8.79 -6.14
CA ILE A 15 2.39 -7.35 -6.42
C ILE A 15 3.18 -6.56 -5.39
N HIS A 16 2.97 -6.85 -4.09
CA HIS A 16 3.73 -6.24 -2.99
C HIS A 16 5.24 -6.38 -3.19
N ALA A 17 5.74 -7.60 -3.43
CA ALA A 17 7.16 -7.88 -3.59
C ALA A 17 7.78 -7.07 -4.73
N VAL A 18 7.11 -7.00 -5.90
CA VAL A 18 7.58 -6.20 -7.04
C VAL A 18 7.67 -4.73 -6.67
N ILE A 19 6.60 -4.17 -6.11
CA ILE A 19 6.56 -2.74 -5.79
C ILE A 19 7.60 -2.41 -4.71
N ARG A 20 7.70 -3.22 -3.65
CA ARG A 20 8.70 -3.06 -2.59
C ARG A 20 10.11 -3.08 -3.15
N SER A 21 10.42 -4.05 -4.01
CA SER A 21 11.76 -4.20 -4.59
C SER A 21 12.14 -2.98 -5.43
N VAL A 22 11.21 -2.46 -6.21
CA VAL A 22 11.45 -1.25 -7.02
C VAL A 22 11.62 -0.02 -6.12
N LEU A 23 10.80 0.13 -5.08
CA LEU A 23 10.93 1.23 -4.11
C LEU A 23 12.29 1.21 -3.40
N ASP A 24 12.72 0.05 -2.92
CA ASP A 24 14.01 -0.12 -2.22
C ASP A 24 15.21 0.21 -3.12
N SER A 25 15.06 0.11 -4.44
CA SER A 25 16.16 0.36 -5.39
C SER A 25 16.53 1.84 -5.58
N VAL A 26 15.65 2.75 -5.13
CA VAL A 26 15.82 4.21 -5.33
C VAL A 26 15.98 4.99 -4.03
N ASP A 27 16.22 4.30 -2.90
CA ASP A 27 16.36 4.87 -1.55
C ASP A 27 15.28 5.91 -1.19
N ALA A 28 14.07 5.70 -1.72
CA ALA A 28 12.97 6.62 -1.52
C ALA A 28 12.49 6.49 -0.06
N HIS A 29 12.57 7.60 0.68
CA HIS A 29 12.07 7.67 2.05
C HIS A 29 10.61 7.19 2.13
N THR A 30 10.33 6.36 3.13
CA THR A 30 9.07 5.64 3.35
C THR A 30 7.84 6.56 3.44
N ALA A 31 8.02 7.86 3.69
CA ALA A 31 6.95 8.87 3.72
C ALA A 31 6.15 8.95 2.40
N HIS A 32 6.70 8.51 1.27
CA HIS A 32 5.98 8.42 -0.01
C HIS A 32 5.69 6.97 -0.44
N ALA A 33 6.00 5.98 0.39
CA ALA A 33 5.79 4.58 0.05
C ALA A 33 4.31 4.30 -0.24
N CYS A 34 3.39 4.77 0.61
CA CYS A 34 1.95 4.55 0.45
C CYS A 34 1.44 5.02 -0.93
N MET A 35 1.92 6.17 -1.42
CA MET A 35 1.60 6.68 -2.75
C MET A 35 2.10 5.76 -3.85
N PHE A 36 3.36 5.31 -3.76
CA PHE A 36 3.91 4.42 -4.77
C PHE A 36 3.20 3.06 -4.78
N PHE A 37 2.95 2.47 -3.60
CA PHE A 37 2.21 1.21 -3.46
C PHE A 37 0.79 1.28 -4.03
N SER A 38 0.06 2.35 -3.73
CA SER A 38 -1.31 2.52 -4.21
C SER A 38 -1.37 2.82 -5.72
N ILE A 39 -0.49 3.68 -6.26
CA ILE A 39 -0.45 3.99 -7.69
C ILE A 39 0.01 2.78 -8.52
N ALA A 40 1.14 2.16 -8.16
CA ALA A 40 1.67 1.01 -8.89
C ALA A 40 0.73 -0.21 -8.76
N GLY A 41 0.18 -0.44 -7.58
CA GLY A 41 -0.81 -1.49 -7.35
C GLY A 41 -2.08 -1.29 -8.18
N ALA A 42 -2.62 -0.07 -8.25
CA ALA A 42 -3.78 0.23 -9.08
C ALA A 42 -3.49 0.07 -10.57
N ALA A 43 -2.27 0.43 -11.02
CA ALA A 43 -1.84 0.19 -12.39
C ALA A 43 -1.76 -1.32 -12.71
N ILE A 44 -1.17 -2.13 -11.84
CA ILE A 44 -1.07 -3.60 -12.03
C ILE A 44 -2.46 -4.25 -12.03
N LEU A 45 -3.36 -3.84 -11.13
CA LEU A 45 -4.74 -4.34 -11.09
C LEU A 45 -5.50 -4.03 -12.39
N ARG A 46 -5.37 -2.81 -12.91
CA ARG A 46 -5.97 -2.42 -14.20
C ARG A 46 -5.37 -3.22 -15.36
N GLU A 47 -4.05 -3.35 -15.42
CA GLU A 47 -3.36 -3.96 -16.55
C GLU A 47 -3.54 -5.49 -16.60
N PHE A 48 -3.31 -6.19 -15.48
CA PHE A 48 -3.23 -7.65 -15.45
C PHE A 48 -4.49 -8.36 -14.95
N TYR A 49 -5.34 -7.63 -14.21
CA TYR A 49 -6.58 -8.17 -13.64
C TYR A 49 -7.84 -7.56 -14.25
N LYS A 50 -7.70 -6.50 -15.07
CA LYS A 50 -8.80 -5.79 -15.72
C LYS A 50 -9.85 -5.31 -14.71
N LYS A 51 -9.37 -4.82 -13.56
CA LYS A 51 -10.18 -4.29 -12.47
C LYS A 51 -10.21 -2.78 -12.49
N ASP A 52 -11.32 -2.19 -12.07
CA ASP A 52 -11.45 -0.74 -11.90
C ASP A 52 -10.83 -0.32 -10.56
N ALA A 53 -9.50 -0.22 -10.56
CA ALA A 53 -8.72 0.12 -9.38
C ALA A 53 -8.37 1.62 -9.37
N VAL A 54 -8.80 2.33 -8.34
CA VAL A 54 -8.57 3.75 -8.14
C VAL A 54 -7.78 3.98 -6.86
N GLN A 55 -6.69 4.73 -6.97
CA GLN A 55 -5.93 5.16 -5.79
C GLN A 55 -6.70 6.27 -5.05
N LEU A 56 -6.78 6.16 -3.74
CA LEU A 56 -7.31 7.19 -2.84
C LEU A 56 -6.25 7.54 -1.78
N ALA A 57 -6.33 8.74 -1.24
CA ALA A 57 -5.53 9.19 -0.10
C ALA A 57 -6.41 9.91 0.91
N GLY A 58 -6.03 9.86 2.17
CA GLY A 58 -6.75 10.49 3.27
C GLY A 58 -6.27 9.98 4.62
N ALA A 59 -7.10 10.11 5.64
CA ALA A 59 -6.79 9.57 6.97
C ALA A 59 -7.12 8.07 7.00
N ALA A 60 -6.27 7.29 7.65
CA ALA A 60 -6.45 5.85 7.78
C ALA A 60 -6.10 5.35 9.18
N PHE A 61 -6.90 4.39 9.66
CA PHE A 61 -6.74 3.75 10.96
C PHE A 61 -6.88 2.24 10.80
N PHE A 62 -5.97 1.50 11.43
CA PHE A 62 -5.96 0.04 11.38
C PHE A 62 -5.70 -0.53 12.78
N LEU A 63 -6.61 -1.35 13.30
CA LEU A 63 -6.40 -2.08 14.55
C LEU A 63 -5.52 -3.30 14.27
N VAL A 64 -4.27 -3.25 14.75
CA VAL A 64 -3.23 -4.24 14.44
C VAL A 64 -2.96 -5.22 15.57
N ASN A 65 -3.55 -4.98 16.74
CA ASN A 65 -3.55 -5.91 17.86
C ASN A 65 -4.78 -5.65 18.74
N GLU A 66 -5.69 -6.61 18.80
CA GLU A 66 -6.93 -6.49 19.59
C GLU A 66 -6.68 -6.48 21.10
N GLN A 67 -5.82 -7.36 21.60
CA GLN A 67 -5.57 -7.53 23.04
C GLN A 67 -5.01 -6.25 23.69
N GLN A 68 -4.13 -5.55 22.99
CA GLN A 68 -3.51 -4.30 23.44
C GLN A 68 -4.22 -3.05 22.89
N ARG A 69 -5.24 -3.23 22.04
CA ARG A 69 -5.90 -2.16 21.26
C ARG A 69 -4.93 -1.25 20.51
N ASN A 70 -3.86 -1.83 19.94
CA ASN A 70 -2.88 -1.05 19.19
C ASN A 70 -3.44 -0.66 17.82
N VAL A 71 -3.57 0.64 17.57
CA VAL A 71 -4.03 1.18 16.29
C VAL A 71 -2.88 1.90 15.61
N ILE A 72 -2.63 1.58 14.33
CA ILE A 72 -1.79 2.44 13.47
C ILE A 72 -2.70 3.54 12.93
N SER A 73 -2.26 4.79 13.11
CA SER A 73 -2.95 5.98 12.60
C SER A 73 -2.06 6.70 11.59
N PHE A 74 -2.63 6.99 10.43
CA PHE A 74 -2.06 7.85 9.40
C PHE A 74 -2.94 9.09 9.25
N ALA A 75 -2.98 9.90 10.31
CA ALA A 75 -3.83 11.07 10.40
C ALA A 75 -3.30 12.04 11.45
N THR A 76 -3.74 13.30 11.37
CA THR A 76 -3.65 14.24 12.48
C THR A 76 -4.98 14.22 13.23
N LEU A 77 -4.92 14.11 14.57
CA LEU A 77 -6.09 14.28 15.43
C LEU A 77 -5.95 15.63 16.15
N THR A 78 -6.90 16.53 15.93
CA THR A 78 -6.94 17.84 16.59
C THR A 78 -8.36 18.06 17.11
N GLU A 79 -8.51 18.23 18.43
CA GLU A 79 -9.81 18.43 19.08
C GLU A 79 -10.85 17.34 18.73
N GLY A 80 -10.40 16.09 18.58
CA GLY A 80 -11.25 14.97 18.19
C GLY A 80 -11.62 14.92 16.70
N GLN A 81 -11.17 15.89 15.90
CA GLN A 81 -11.35 15.88 14.45
C GLN A 81 -10.20 15.14 13.77
N VAL A 82 -10.57 14.21 12.88
CA VAL A 82 -9.64 13.50 12.01
C VAL A 82 -9.33 14.37 10.80
N GLN A 83 -8.04 14.62 10.57
CA GLN A 83 -7.56 15.38 9.42
C GLN A 83 -6.45 14.64 8.69
N SER A 84 -6.37 14.87 7.38
CA SER A 84 -5.27 14.39 6.55
C SER A 84 -4.60 15.57 5.84
N SER A 85 -3.28 15.58 5.82
CA SER A 85 -2.46 16.59 5.13
C SER A 85 -1.46 15.92 4.18
N ASP A 86 -0.63 16.69 3.49
CA ASP A 86 0.47 16.19 2.66
C ASP A 86 1.61 15.51 3.45
N THR A 87 1.59 15.62 4.77
CA THR A 87 2.59 15.07 5.70
C THR A 87 1.97 14.07 6.68
N SER A 88 0.64 13.98 6.74
CA SER A 88 -0.11 13.07 7.61
C SER A 88 -1.27 12.48 6.82
N PHE A 89 -1.00 11.42 6.06
CA PHE A 89 -1.98 10.70 5.27
C PHE A 89 -1.54 9.26 5.02
N HIS A 90 -2.49 8.45 4.57
CA HIS A 90 -2.22 7.18 3.92
C HIS A 90 -2.85 7.15 2.54
N ALA A 91 -2.34 6.27 1.69
CA ALA A 91 -2.92 6.01 0.37
C ALA A 91 -3.18 4.52 0.18
N TRP A 92 -4.35 4.21 -0.35
CA TRP A 92 -4.86 2.86 -0.58
C TRP A 92 -5.55 2.78 -1.94
N ILE A 93 -6.07 1.61 -2.28
CA ILE A 93 -6.78 1.37 -3.53
C ILE A 93 -8.24 0.99 -3.19
N GLN A 94 -9.18 1.71 -3.80
CA GLN A 94 -10.56 1.24 -3.93
C GLN A 94 -10.67 0.46 -5.24
N CYS A 95 -11.19 -0.77 -5.19
CA CYS A 95 -11.28 -1.66 -6.34
C CYS A 95 -12.50 -2.56 -6.22
N ASP A 96 -13.50 -2.37 -7.08
CA ASP A 96 -14.84 -2.92 -6.90
C ASP A 96 -15.34 -2.63 -5.46
N GLU A 97 -15.80 -3.64 -4.73
CA GLU A 97 -16.26 -3.54 -3.33
C GLU A 97 -15.10 -3.58 -2.31
N TYR A 98 -13.83 -3.62 -2.74
CA TYR A 98 -12.68 -3.86 -1.86
C TYR A 98 -11.83 -2.63 -1.64
N VAL A 99 -11.30 -2.54 -0.44
CA VAL A 99 -10.12 -1.73 -0.09
C VAL A 99 -8.91 -2.64 -0.09
N ILE A 100 -7.86 -2.23 -0.81
CA ILE A 100 -6.59 -2.94 -0.89
C ILE A 100 -5.46 -2.00 -0.50
N ASP A 101 -4.59 -2.45 0.39
CA ASP A 101 -3.39 -1.72 0.76
C ASP A 101 -2.14 -2.60 0.62
N PHE A 102 -1.47 -2.49 -0.53
CA PHE A 102 -0.23 -3.23 -0.79
C PHE A 102 0.95 -2.80 0.09
N MET A 103 0.86 -1.69 0.83
CA MET A 103 1.86 -1.28 1.82
C MET A 103 1.66 -1.99 3.17
N ALA A 104 0.50 -2.59 3.45
CA ALA A 104 0.23 -3.23 4.75
C ALA A 104 1.30 -4.24 5.24
N PRO A 105 1.97 -5.04 4.37
CA PRO A 105 3.06 -5.89 4.82
C PRO A 105 4.32 -5.13 5.29
N MET A 106 4.38 -3.81 5.11
CA MET A 106 5.40 -2.90 5.65
C MET A 106 4.97 -2.16 6.92
N PHE A 107 3.81 -2.45 7.49
CA PHE A 107 3.42 -1.88 8.78
C PHE A 107 4.46 -2.10 9.90
N PRO A 108 5.21 -3.22 9.99
CA PRO A 108 6.30 -3.31 10.97
C PRO A 108 7.36 -2.20 10.82
N GLU A 109 7.79 -1.91 9.59
CA GLU A 109 8.74 -0.84 9.29
C GLU A 109 8.12 0.53 9.58
N ALA A 110 6.86 0.74 9.21
CA ALA A 110 6.14 1.97 9.52
C ALA A 110 6.07 2.21 11.04
N CYS A 111 5.76 1.17 11.83
CA CYS A 111 5.77 1.23 13.28
C CYS A 111 7.13 1.60 13.85
N THR A 112 8.20 0.98 13.33
CA THR A 112 9.58 1.23 13.77
C THR A 112 9.98 2.67 13.46
N SER A 113 9.75 3.13 12.23
CA SER A 113 10.07 4.51 11.81
C SER A 113 9.28 5.57 12.57
N ALA A 114 8.02 5.28 12.94
CA ALA A 114 7.19 6.18 13.73
C ALA A 114 7.49 6.13 15.24
N GLY A 115 8.38 5.23 15.70
CA GLY A 115 8.70 5.07 17.12
C GLY A 115 7.55 4.50 17.95
N HIS A 116 6.64 3.74 17.34
CA HIS A 116 5.57 3.08 18.08
C HIS A 116 6.13 2.05 19.09
N PRO A 117 5.50 1.89 20.27
CA PRO A 117 5.94 0.92 21.28
C PRO A 117 5.57 -0.53 20.92
N PHE A 118 4.94 -0.74 19.76
CA PHE A 118 4.52 -2.03 19.24
C PHE A 118 4.93 -2.17 17.78
N ILE A 119 4.98 -3.41 17.30
CA ILE A 119 5.26 -3.74 15.90
C ILE A 119 4.09 -4.54 15.35
N ALA A 120 3.45 -4.03 14.30
CA ALA A 120 2.39 -4.76 13.62
C ALA A 120 2.94 -5.98 12.86
N PRO A 121 2.20 -7.10 12.78
CA PRO A 121 2.56 -8.23 11.91
C PRO A 121 2.48 -7.87 10.43
N ARG A 122 3.28 -8.57 9.62
CA ARG A 122 3.23 -8.51 8.16
C ARG A 122 2.04 -9.33 7.64
N ARG A 123 0.96 -8.68 7.24
CA ARG A 123 -0.24 -9.34 6.70
C ARG A 123 -0.78 -8.63 5.46
N MET A 124 -1.47 -9.39 4.62
CA MET A 124 -2.24 -8.85 3.50
C MET A 124 -3.40 -8.01 4.02
N PHE A 125 -3.59 -6.80 3.48
CA PHE A 125 -4.78 -6.00 3.72
C PHE A 125 -5.62 -5.91 2.44
N GLN A 126 -6.74 -6.62 2.46
CA GLN A 126 -7.74 -6.64 1.40
C GLN A 126 -9.10 -6.97 2.03
N LYS A 127 -9.92 -5.96 2.28
CA LYS A 127 -11.20 -6.09 2.99
C LYS A 127 -12.31 -5.42 2.18
N LYS A 128 -13.57 -5.80 2.41
CA LYS A 128 -14.68 -5.11 1.74
C LYS A 128 -14.85 -3.73 2.35
N TRP A 129 -15.18 -2.75 1.51
CA TRP A 129 -15.54 -1.41 1.97
C TRP A 129 -16.69 -1.44 2.98
N ALA A 130 -17.66 -2.35 2.80
CA ALA A 130 -18.78 -2.54 3.71
C ALA A 130 -18.38 -3.05 5.11
N ASP A 131 -17.17 -3.58 5.27
CA ASP A 131 -16.65 -4.06 6.57
C ASP A 131 -15.92 -2.92 7.33
N MET A 132 -15.88 -1.70 6.79
CA MET A 132 -15.23 -0.55 7.42
C MET A 132 -15.98 -0.15 8.70
N ALA A 133 -15.25 0.08 9.78
CA ALA A 133 -15.81 0.57 11.02
C ALA A 133 -16.42 1.98 10.85
N PRO A 134 -17.46 2.33 11.63
CA PRO A 134 -18.14 3.62 11.49
C PRO A 134 -17.26 4.81 11.89
N SER A 135 -16.29 4.63 12.80
CA SER A 135 -15.28 5.62 13.14
C SER A 135 -13.99 4.96 13.63
N HIS A 136 -12.92 5.75 13.76
CA HIS A 136 -11.65 5.27 14.33
C HIS A 136 -11.74 4.87 15.81
N GLU A 137 -12.82 5.21 16.51
CA GLU A 137 -13.07 4.86 17.91
C GLU A 137 -13.74 3.49 18.05
N HIS A 138 -14.33 2.97 16.98
CA HIS A 138 -15.09 1.71 16.95
C HIS A 138 -14.31 0.60 16.23
N LEU A 139 -13.00 0.56 16.45
CA LEU A 139 -12.14 -0.53 15.99
C LEU A 139 -12.03 -1.54 17.13
N ASP A 140 -12.69 -2.70 16.98
CA ASP A 140 -12.89 -3.65 18.08
C ASP A 140 -12.23 -5.00 17.82
N GLN A 141 -12.06 -5.39 16.56
CA GLN A 141 -11.42 -6.65 16.17
C GLN A 141 -10.13 -6.42 15.38
N GLU A 142 -9.16 -7.31 15.54
CA GLU A 142 -7.92 -7.25 14.76
C GLU A 142 -8.22 -7.23 13.25
N GLY A 143 -7.64 -6.25 12.54
CA GLY A 143 -7.91 -6.00 11.13
C GLY A 143 -9.09 -5.06 10.87
N ASP A 144 -9.81 -4.60 11.89
CA ASP A 144 -10.76 -3.49 11.74
C ASP A 144 -10.03 -2.25 11.24
N PHE A 145 -10.74 -1.46 10.45
CA PHE A 145 -10.19 -0.30 9.80
C PHE A 145 -11.22 0.81 9.64
N HIS A 146 -10.74 2.05 9.60
CA HIS A 146 -11.55 3.21 9.28
C HIS A 146 -10.76 4.14 8.36
N LEU A 147 -11.39 4.59 7.27
CA LEU A 147 -10.77 5.42 6.25
C LEU A 147 -11.63 6.65 6.00
N VAL A 148 -10.99 7.80 5.95
CA VAL A 148 -11.62 9.07 5.59
C VAL A 148 -10.94 9.56 4.32
N PRO A 149 -11.50 9.27 3.12
CA PRO A 149 -10.94 9.73 1.86
C PRO A 149 -10.90 11.26 1.82
N ASN A 150 -9.82 11.80 1.27
CA ASN A 150 -9.68 13.22 0.95
C ASN A 150 -9.46 13.37 -0.57
N PRO A 151 -10.53 13.65 -1.34
CA PRO A 151 -10.44 13.70 -2.81
C PRO A 151 -9.51 14.80 -3.32
N GLU A 152 -9.48 15.96 -2.67
CA GLU A 152 -8.61 17.07 -3.06
C GLU A 152 -7.14 16.69 -2.86
N LEU A 153 -6.80 16.17 -1.69
CA LEU A 153 -5.46 15.67 -1.40
C LEU A 153 -5.07 14.55 -2.36
N THR A 154 -5.99 13.64 -2.67
CA THR A 154 -5.77 12.55 -3.62
C THR A 154 -5.35 13.08 -5.00
N VAL A 155 -6.06 14.09 -5.53
CA VAL A 155 -5.73 14.71 -6.82
C VAL A 155 -4.37 15.40 -6.76
N ASN A 156 -4.13 16.19 -5.71
CA ASN A 156 -2.88 16.95 -5.54
C ASN A 156 -1.65 16.02 -5.44
N LEU A 157 -1.73 14.98 -4.61
CA LEU A 157 -0.65 14.01 -4.44
C LEU A 157 -0.37 13.22 -5.73
N ARG A 158 -1.43 12.80 -6.44
CA ARG A 158 -1.28 12.08 -7.71
C ARG A 158 -0.61 12.96 -8.78
N GLN A 159 -1.04 14.21 -8.90
CA GLN A 159 -0.42 15.15 -9.84
C GLN A 159 1.04 15.41 -9.49
N SER A 160 1.35 15.60 -8.20
CA SER A 160 2.72 15.80 -7.72
C SER A 160 3.61 14.58 -8.03
N PHE A 161 3.08 13.36 -7.82
CA PHE A 161 3.79 12.12 -8.14
C PHE A 161 4.07 11.98 -9.64
N LEU A 162 3.08 12.24 -10.50
CA LEU A 162 3.22 12.08 -11.96
C LEU A 162 3.99 13.22 -12.63
N LYS A 163 4.11 14.40 -12.01
CA LYS A 163 4.96 15.49 -12.52
C LYS A 163 6.45 15.15 -12.49
N LYS A 164 6.87 14.20 -11.65
CA LYS A 164 8.26 13.72 -11.59
C LYS A 164 8.41 12.58 -12.60
N PRO A 165 9.20 12.72 -13.69
CA PRO A 165 9.37 11.65 -14.69
C PRO A 165 9.73 10.30 -14.06
N ALA A 166 10.64 10.31 -13.08
CA ALA A 166 11.04 9.14 -12.32
C ALA A 166 9.87 8.39 -11.65
N GLY A 167 8.80 9.07 -11.22
CA GLY A 167 7.65 8.41 -10.60
C GLY A 167 6.88 7.54 -11.57
N ALA A 168 6.64 8.03 -12.79
CA ALA A 168 5.96 7.27 -13.84
C ALA A 168 6.84 6.12 -14.34
N ASP A 169 8.15 6.33 -14.48
CA ASP A 169 9.09 5.30 -14.90
C ASP A 169 9.16 4.14 -13.91
N LEU A 170 9.19 4.41 -12.60
CA LEU A 170 9.17 3.36 -11.58
C LEU A 170 7.88 2.54 -11.62
N VAL A 171 6.72 3.16 -11.90
CA VAL A 171 5.46 2.43 -12.11
C VAL A 171 5.56 1.54 -13.36
N ASN A 172 6.13 2.04 -14.45
CA ASN A 172 6.36 1.25 -15.67
C ASN A 172 7.32 0.09 -15.44
N VAL A 173 8.35 0.27 -14.60
CA VAL A 173 9.25 -0.81 -14.15
C VAL A 173 8.46 -1.88 -13.41
N CYS A 174 7.55 -1.51 -12.50
CA CYS A 174 6.68 -2.48 -11.83
C CYS A 174 5.80 -3.25 -12.83
N LEU A 175 5.16 -2.56 -13.78
CA LEU A 175 4.34 -3.18 -14.83
C LEU A 175 5.15 -4.13 -15.71
N HIS A 176 6.37 -3.73 -16.08
CA HIS A 176 7.26 -4.54 -16.90
C HIS A 176 7.75 -5.79 -16.15
N TRP A 177 8.04 -5.68 -14.86
CA TRP A 177 8.57 -6.79 -14.07
C TRP A 177 7.48 -7.77 -13.62
N TYR A 178 6.30 -7.26 -13.30
CA TYR A 178 5.21 -8.07 -12.78
C TYR A 178 4.75 -9.14 -13.78
N ARG A 179 4.52 -10.37 -13.26
CA ARG A 179 3.97 -11.48 -14.02
C ARG A 179 2.87 -12.16 -13.20
N ARG A 180 1.66 -12.15 -13.73
CA ARG A 180 0.51 -12.85 -13.14
C ARG A 180 0.76 -14.37 -13.13
N PRO A 181 0.47 -15.09 -12.02
CA PRO A 181 0.52 -16.55 -12.01
C PRO A 181 -0.28 -17.18 -13.16
N PRO A 182 0.18 -18.32 -13.72
CA PRO A 182 1.30 -19.14 -13.27
C PRO A 182 2.67 -18.71 -13.79
N LYS A 183 2.77 -17.60 -14.54
CA LYS A 183 4.06 -17.15 -15.09
C LYS A 183 5.06 -16.86 -13.98
N SER A 184 6.31 -17.26 -14.18
CA SER A 184 7.42 -16.97 -13.28
C SER A 184 7.81 -15.50 -13.40
N ILE A 185 8.14 -14.90 -12.25
CA ILE A 185 8.74 -13.58 -12.19
C ILE A 185 10.27 -13.73 -12.16
N LEU A 186 10.98 -12.81 -12.82
CA LEU A 186 12.44 -12.81 -12.77
C LEU A 186 12.91 -12.49 -11.34
N PRO A 187 13.92 -13.20 -10.81
CA PRO A 187 14.45 -12.95 -9.46
C PRO A 187 15.24 -11.63 -9.37
N GLU A 188 15.67 -11.10 -10.51
CA GLU A 188 16.37 -9.81 -10.63
C GLU A 188 15.89 -9.08 -11.88
N LEU A 189 15.81 -7.75 -11.80
CA LEU A 189 15.60 -6.85 -12.93
C LEU A 189 16.76 -5.87 -13.03
N ARG A 190 17.15 -5.51 -14.26
CA ARG A 190 18.08 -4.41 -14.52
C ARG A 190 17.29 -3.18 -14.93
N MET A 191 17.47 -2.10 -14.18
CA MET A 191 16.92 -0.78 -14.48
C MET A 191 18.07 0.12 -14.89
N GLN A 192 17.93 0.82 -16.01
CA GLN A 192 18.92 1.79 -16.48
C GLN A 192 18.31 3.19 -16.38
N ASN A 193 19.05 4.15 -15.83
CA ASN A 193 18.63 5.55 -15.78
C ASN A 193 19.06 6.32 -17.05
N ASP A 194 18.65 7.58 -17.15
CA ASP A 194 18.95 8.46 -18.29
C ASP A 194 20.44 8.77 -18.46
N LEU A 195 21.26 8.54 -17.42
CA LEU A 195 22.72 8.68 -17.44
C LEU A 195 23.43 7.40 -17.93
N GLY A 196 22.68 6.33 -18.18
CA GLY A 196 23.21 5.03 -18.58
C GLY A 196 23.66 4.14 -17.42
N GLU A 197 23.44 4.57 -16.17
CA GLU A 197 23.79 3.79 -14.99
C GLU A 197 22.78 2.65 -14.78
N VAL A 198 23.29 1.45 -14.51
CA VAL A 198 22.47 0.24 -14.36
C VAL A 198 22.36 -0.15 -12.90
N THR A 199 21.14 -0.08 -12.36
CA THR A 199 20.76 -0.59 -11.05
C THR A 199 20.22 -2.02 -11.18
N ARG A 200 20.75 -2.95 -10.37
CA ARG A 200 20.20 -4.31 -10.24
C ARG A 200 19.24 -4.37 -9.08
N ILE A 201 18.00 -4.74 -9.37
CA ILE A 201 16.92 -4.84 -8.40
C ILE A 201 16.63 -6.30 -8.15
N LYS A 202 16.87 -6.78 -6.92
CA LYS A 202 16.54 -8.15 -6.52
C LYS A 202 15.12 -8.21 -5.97
N LEU A 203 14.39 -9.26 -6.32
CA LEU A 203 13.05 -9.47 -5.81
C LEU A 203 13.09 -9.75 -4.29
N ASN A 204 12.44 -8.88 -3.52
CA ASN A 204 12.30 -8.99 -2.07
C ASN A 204 11.01 -9.75 -1.72
N ASN A 205 11.16 -11.00 -1.31
CA ASN A 205 10.06 -11.81 -0.77
C ASN A 205 10.04 -11.70 0.75
N SER A 206 9.40 -10.67 1.27
CA SER A 206 9.16 -10.56 2.72
C SER A 206 8.17 -11.61 3.18
N ALA A 207 8.47 -12.28 4.29
CA ALA A 207 7.58 -13.28 4.88
C ALA A 207 6.30 -12.60 5.38
N VAL A 208 5.15 -12.98 4.82
CA VAL A 208 3.83 -12.50 5.25
C VAL A 208 3.10 -13.65 5.95
N SER A 209 2.61 -13.41 7.16
CA SER A 209 2.07 -14.45 8.05
C SER A 209 0.59 -14.76 7.81
N GLY A 210 -0.10 -14.01 6.96
CA GLY A 210 -1.51 -14.22 6.65
C GLY A 210 -2.19 -12.99 6.09
N ALA A 211 -3.48 -12.84 6.40
CA ALA A 211 -4.32 -11.70 6.06
C ALA A 211 -4.93 -11.09 7.32
N TRP A 212 -5.18 -9.78 7.28
CA TRP A 212 -6.02 -9.05 8.24
C TRP A 212 -7.51 -9.33 8.04
#